data_AF-A0A8S9V619-F1
#
_entry.id   AF-A0A8S9V619-F1
#
_cell.length_a   1.000
_cell.length_b   1.000
_cell.length_c   1.000
_cell.angle_alpha   90.00
_cell.angle_beta   90.00
_cell.angle_gamma   90.00
#
_symmetry.space_group_name_H-M   'P 1'
#
loop_
_entity.id
_entity.type
_entity.pdbx_description
1 polymer ?
#
loop_
_entity_poly.entity_id
_entity_poly.type
_entity_poly.pdbx_seq_one_letter_code
_entity_poly.pdbx_strand_id
1 'polypeptide(L)'
;MQVDLEIKLSSGWVECAGHADRSCYDLSSNAKKSKPNKGKIGRTFKADVATILEALEALKDDVPRAQAFEDELTSKSEATLSLLCDGKQLTLQRDMVATKLVEKMVSEEKFVPSVIEPSFGISLILTAGFEHNFYTREGDEKRGVMSSPLIAPIKVSVLRLSNIPDFEPFATDRESVFVQEGVECKVDTSSVATGRKYARADLEKVFVQEGLECKVDTSSVAIGRKYARADEQYFSAG
;
A
#
# COMPACT_ATOMS: atom_id res chain seq x y z
N MET A 1 -2.61 15.35 2.25
CA MET A 1 -4.07 15.18 1.97
C MET A 1 -4.35 13.69 1.74
N GLN A 2 -5.56 13.18 2.01
CA GLN A 2 -5.91 11.78 1.70
C GLN A 2 -7.26 11.73 0.98
N VAL A 3 -7.36 10.87 -0.03
CA VAL A 3 -8.59 10.57 -0.79
C VAL A 3 -8.74 9.06 -0.87
N ASP A 4 -9.90 8.55 -0.45
CA ASP A 4 -10.18 7.12 -0.36
C ASP A 4 -11.15 6.74 -1.50
N LEU A 5 -10.82 5.70 -2.27
CA LEU A 5 -11.79 5.06 -3.16
C LEU A 5 -12.48 3.94 -2.40
N GLU A 6 -13.80 4.02 -2.33
CA GLU A 6 -14.66 3.03 -1.70
C GLU A 6 -15.40 2.21 -2.78
N ILE A 7 -15.46 0.90 -2.58
CA ILE A 7 -16.36 0.02 -3.34
C ILE A 7 -17.43 -0.51 -2.38
N LYS A 8 -18.67 -0.57 -2.86
CA LYS A 8 -19.81 -1.09 -2.12
C LYS A 8 -19.87 -2.61 -2.26
N LEU A 9 -19.62 -3.36 -1.20
CA LEU A 9 -19.85 -4.80 -1.13
C LEU A 9 -21.16 -5.11 -0.40
N SER A 10 -21.54 -6.39 -0.38
CA SER A 10 -22.62 -6.95 0.44
C SER A 10 -22.42 -6.70 1.95
N SER A 11 -21.17 -6.57 2.39
CA SER A 11 -20.78 -6.14 3.74
C SER A 11 -20.82 -4.62 3.97
N GLY A 12 -21.20 -3.82 2.97
CA GLY A 12 -21.17 -2.35 2.99
C GLY A 12 -20.00 -1.74 2.22
N TRP A 13 -19.81 -0.42 2.37
CA TRP A 13 -18.71 0.32 1.72
C TRP A 13 -17.36 0.00 2.37
N VAL A 14 -16.38 -0.36 1.54
CA VAL A 14 -15.01 -0.66 1.96
C VAL A 14 -13.99 0.10 1.13
N GLU A 15 -12.93 0.62 1.76
CA GLU A 15 -11.80 1.24 1.06
C GLU A 15 -11.08 0.19 0.20
N CYS A 16 -11.00 0.42 -1.12
CA CYS A 16 -10.26 -0.42 -2.04
C CYS A 16 -8.93 0.20 -2.47
N ALA A 17 -8.79 1.53 -2.40
CA ALA A 17 -7.55 2.23 -2.70
C ALA A 17 -7.45 3.58 -2.00
N GLY A 18 -6.36 3.82 -1.28
CA GLY A 18 -6.07 5.09 -0.61
C GLY A 18 -5.02 5.89 -1.38
N HIS A 19 -5.32 7.16 -1.67
CA HIS A 19 -4.39 8.10 -2.31
C HIS A 19 -3.92 9.12 -1.27
N ALA A 20 -2.71 8.90 -0.74
CA ALA A 20 -2.14 9.71 0.32
C ALA A 20 -1.03 10.64 -0.20
N ASP A 21 -1.20 11.94 -0.03
CA ASP A 21 -0.12 12.91 -0.09
C ASP A 21 0.62 12.92 1.26
N ARG A 22 1.85 12.38 1.24
CA ARG A 22 2.76 12.28 2.38
C ARG A 22 3.83 13.37 2.40
N SER A 23 3.79 14.33 1.47
CA SER A 23 4.80 15.37 1.35
C SER A 23 6.22 14.78 1.37
N CYS A 24 7.16 15.42 2.08
CA CYS A 24 8.52 14.92 2.27
C CYS A 24 8.71 14.06 3.54
N TYR A 25 7.63 13.61 4.21
CA TYR A 25 7.71 13.03 5.56
C TYR A 25 8.61 11.80 5.65
N ASP A 26 8.37 10.79 4.81
CA ASP A 26 9.11 9.52 4.85
C ASP A 26 10.60 9.69 4.53
N LEU A 27 10.91 10.57 3.56
CA LEU A 27 12.29 10.87 3.16
C LEU A 27 13.03 11.69 4.23
N SER A 28 12.35 12.67 4.83
CA SER A 28 12.92 13.49 5.92
C SER A 28 13.18 12.67 7.17
N SER A 29 12.23 11.79 7.54
CA SER A 29 12.36 10.88 8.68
C SER A 29 13.52 9.90 8.51
N ASN A 30 13.70 9.34 7.31
CA ASN A 30 14.82 8.45 7.01
C ASN A 30 16.18 9.20 6.92
N ALA A 31 16.20 10.43 6.39
CA ALA A 31 17.41 11.25 6.31
C ALA A 31 17.94 11.67 7.70
N LYS A 32 17.06 11.89 8.69
CA LYS A 32 17.42 12.26 10.08
C LYS A 32 18.19 11.17 10.86
N LYS A 33 18.53 10.03 10.26
CA LYS A 33 19.34 8.95 10.87
C LYS A 33 20.85 9.30 10.93
N SER A 34 21.16 10.36 11.66
CA SER A 34 22.51 10.77 12.03
C SER A 34 23.26 9.67 12.80
N LYS A 35 24.61 9.67 12.73
CA LYS A 35 25.51 8.68 13.40
C LYS A 35 26.35 9.27 14.56
N PRO A 36 25.77 9.89 15.59
CA PRO A 36 26.49 10.19 16.83
C PRO A 36 26.82 8.91 17.61
N ASN A 37 27.71 8.99 18.59
CA ASN A 37 28.16 7.84 19.37
C ASN A 37 27.13 7.41 20.44
N LYS A 38 26.03 6.82 19.96
CA LYS A 38 24.88 6.35 20.76
C LYS A 38 25.27 5.45 21.94
N GLY A 39 26.41 4.75 21.85
CA GLY A 39 26.90 3.84 22.88
C GLY A 39 27.43 4.50 24.16
N LYS A 40 27.83 5.79 24.12
CA LYS A 40 28.19 6.58 25.31
C LYS A 40 27.01 7.42 25.79
N ILE A 41 26.42 8.23 24.90
CA ILE A 41 25.28 9.11 25.22
C ILE A 41 24.11 8.29 25.81
N GLY A 42 23.84 7.09 25.29
CA GLY A 42 22.82 6.18 25.81
C GLY A 42 23.07 5.60 27.20
N ARG A 43 24.33 5.51 27.65
CA ARG A 43 24.65 5.06 29.03
C ARG A 43 24.45 6.19 30.04
N THR A 44 24.86 7.41 29.67
CA THR A 44 24.82 8.58 30.56
C THR A 44 23.42 9.19 30.67
N PHE A 45 22.72 9.37 29.54
CA PHE A 45 21.48 10.17 29.49
C PHE A 45 20.19 9.37 29.28
N LYS A 46 20.27 8.07 28.96
CA LYS A 46 19.14 7.10 28.86
C LYS A 46 17.85 7.60 28.21
N ALA A 47 16.99 8.31 28.96
CA ALA A 47 15.71 8.85 28.50
C ALA A 47 15.88 10.11 27.63
N ASP A 48 16.84 10.99 27.94
CA ASP A 48 17.02 12.28 27.27
C ASP A 48 17.84 12.20 25.97
N VAL A 49 18.21 10.98 25.55
CA VAL A 49 19.03 10.74 24.35
C VAL A 49 18.36 11.32 23.11
N ALA A 50 17.05 11.10 22.92
CA ALA A 50 16.33 11.60 21.74
C ALA A 50 16.42 13.13 21.62
N THR A 51 16.20 13.85 22.72
CA THR A 51 16.29 15.31 22.81
C THR A 51 17.71 15.81 22.53
N ILE A 52 18.74 15.15 23.06
CA ILE A 52 20.15 15.47 22.75
C ILE A 52 20.45 15.30 21.26
N LEU A 53 19.93 14.24 20.62
CA LEU A 53 20.15 14.02 19.19
C LEU A 53 19.48 15.08 18.32
N GLU A 54 18.28 15.51 18.69
CA GLU A 54 17.55 16.57 18.01
C GLU A 54 18.24 17.94 18.17
N ALA A 55 18.70 18.28 19.39
CA ALA A 55 19.48 19.48 19.66
C ALA A 55 20.81 19.53 18.90
N LEU A 56 21.53 18.41 18.79
CA LEU A 56 22.80 18.34 18.05
C LEU A 56 22.59 18.44 16.53
N GLU A 57 21.51 17.90 15.98
CA GLU A 57 21.21 18.06 14.55
C GLU A 57 20.70 19.48 14.24
N ALA A 58 19.96 20.13 15.16
CA ALA A 58 19.56 21.54 15.03
C ALA A 58 20.75 22.52 15.06
N LEU A 59 21.81 22.23 15.82
CA LEU A 59 23.04 23.03 15.85
C LEU A 59 23.81 23.02 14.52
N LYS A 60 23.64 21.98 13.70
CA LYS A 60 24.38 21.80 12.45
C LYS A 60 24.14 22.91 11.42
N ASP A 61 22.94 23.50 11.43
CA ASP A 61 22.53 24.55 10.52
C ASP A 61 22.67 25.97 11.14
N ASP A 62 22.92 26.06 12.46
CA ASP A 62 23.14 27.30 13.23
C ASP A 62 24.63 27.50 13.54
N VAL A 63 25.39 27.93 12.53
CA VAL A 63 26.86 28.07 12.60
C VAL A 63 27.35 28.91 13.79
N PRO A 64 26.75 30.08 14.13
CA PRO A 64 27.16 30.85 15.31
C PRO A 64 27.00 30.09 16.63
N ARG A 65 25.89 29.36 16.81
CA ARG A 65 25.70 28.57 18.04
C ARG A 65 26.56 27.31 18.08
N ALA A 66 26.79 26.65 16.94
CA ALA A 66 27.71 25.52 16.85
C ALA A 66 29.14 25.91 17.23
N GLN A 67 29.60 27.09 16.78
CA GLN A 67 30.93 27.59 17.14
C GLN A 67 31.02 27.90 18.64
N ALA A 68 30.04 28.61 19.22
CA ALA A 68 30.02 28.89 20.65
C ALA A 68 29.98 27.61 21.53
N PHE A 69 29.27 26.57 21.07
CA PHE A 69 29.23 25.27 21.74
C PHE A 69 30.58 24.53 21.65
N GLU A 70 31.26 24.59 20.50
CA GLU A 70 32.61 24.02 20.32
C GLU A 70 33.68 24.77 21.13
N ASP A 71 33.58 26.09 21.22
CA ASP A 71 34.47 26.93 22.03
C ASP A 71 34.30 26.63 23.53
N GLU A 72 33.06 26.36 23.99
CA GLU A 72 32.81 25.89 25.35
C GLU A 72 33.36 24.46 25.59
N LEU A 73 33.14 23.52 24.66
CA LEU A 73 33.73 22.18 24.72
C LEU A 73 35.27 22.21 24.74
N THR A 74 35.89 23.14 24.03
CA THR A 74 37.35 23.26 23.94
C THR A 74 37.95 23.93 25.17
N SER A 75 37.26 24.92 25.76
CA SER A 75 37.75 25.66 26.93
C SER A 75 37.47 24.98 28.27
N LYS A 76 36.34 24.25 28.41
CA LYS A 76 35.91 23.64 29.68
C LYS A 76 35.93 22.11 29.67
N SER A 77 36.18 21.46 28.53
CA SER A 77 35.96 20.01 28.28
C SER A 77 34.49 19.55 28.34
N GLU A 78 33.56 20.43 28.69
CA GLU A 78 32.13 20.20 28.87
C GLU A 78 31.33 21.41 28.38
N ALA A 79 30.19 21.18 27.71
CA ALA A 79 29.32 22.25 27.21
C ALA A 79 27.83 21.96 27.43
N THR A 80 27.01 23.00 27.60
CA THR A 80 25.62 22.84 28.08
C THR A 80 24.56 23.17 27.01
N LEU A 81 23.75 22.19 26.64
CA LEU A 81 22.61 22.34 25.71
C LEU A 81 21.35 22.87 26.41
N SER A 82 21.44 24.03 27.06
CA SER A 82 20.35 24.60 27.87
C SER A 82 19.16 25.16 27.08
N LEU A 83 19.40 25.61 25.84
CA LEU A 83 18.42 26.32 25.01
C LEU A 83 17.66 25.44 24.00
N LEU A 84 18.09 24.19 23.79
CA LEU A 84 17.59 23.29 22.74
C LEU A 84 16.94 22.00 23.29
N CYS A 85 16.80 21.88 24.61
CA CYS A 85 16.34 20.67 25.29
C CYS A 85 15.10 20.93 26.18
N ASP A 86 14.10 21.67 25.69
CA ASP A 86 12.86 22.01 26.41
C ASP A 86 13.09 22.54 27.85
N GLY A 87 14.12 23.39 28.02
CA GLY A 87 14.49 23.99 29.31
C GLY A 87 15.32 23.09 30.24
N LYS A 88 15.63 21.84 29.86
CA LYS A 88 16.59 20.99 30.59
C LYS A 88 18.03 21.42 30.28
N GLN A 89 18.84 21.60 31.31
CA GLN A 89 20.29 21.78 31.16
C GLN A 89 20.96 20.40 31.07
N LEU A 90 21.43 20.04 29.87
CA LEU A 90 22.14 18.79 29.62
C LEU A 90 23.58 19.09 29.20
N THR A 91 24.54 18.63 30.00
CA THR A 91 25.98 18.87 29.82
C THR A 91 26.62 17.71 29.07
N LEU A 92 27.25 17.99 27.91
CA LEU A 92 27.97 16.99 27.11
C LEU A 92 29.47 17.16 27.28
N GLN A 93 30.20 16.04 27.42
CA GLN A 93 31.66 16.03 27.46
C GLN A 93 32.27 15.90 26.06
N ARG A 94 33.51 16.38 25.88
CA ARG A 94 34.24 16.36 24.60
C ARG A 94 34.37 14.97 23.97
N ASP A 95 34.34 13.90 24.77
CA ASP A 95 34.46 12.51 24.29
C ASP A 95 33.16 11.93 23.69
N MET A 96 32.04 12.69 23.77
CA MET A 96 30.71 12.30 23.29
C MET A 96 30.40 12.88 21.90
N VAL A 97 30.98 14.02 21.55
CA VAL A 97 30.72 14.76 20.30
C VAL A 97 32.04 15.13 19.62
N ALA A 98 32.22 14.65 18.38
CA ALA A 98 33.32 15.03 17.51
C ALA A 98 32.82 16.06 16.48
N THR A 99 33.55 17.16 16.37
CA THR A 99 33.21 18.38 15.63
C THR A 99 34.32 18.67 14.64
N LYS A 100 33.95 19.17 13.45
CA LYS A 100 34.91 19.54 12.40
C LYS A 100 34.30 20.63 11.53
N LEU A 101 34.92 21.81 11.53
CA LEU A 101 34.62 22.84 10.54
C LEU A 101 35.09 22.37 9.16
N VAL A 102 34.23 22.48 8.15
CA VAL A 102 34.54 22.10 6.77
C VAL A 102 33.97 23.15 5.83
N GLU A 103 34.84 23.86 5.11
CA GLU A 103 34.41 24.67 3.97
C GLU A 103 33.88 23.75 2.88
N LYS A 104 32.61 23.94 2.53
CA LYS A 104 31.92 23.13 1.52
C LYS A 104 31.38 24.04 0.43
N MET A 105 31.95 23.94 -0.76
CA MET A 105 31.38 24.57 -1.95
C MET A 105 30.00 23.93 -2.23
N VAL A 106 28.93 24.72 -2.13
CA VAL A 106 27.57 24.28 -2.43
C VAL A 106 27.22 24.71 -3.85
N SER A 107 27.39 23.80 -4.81
CA SER A 107 27.07 24.03 -6.23
C SER A 107 25.68 23.51 -6.64
N GLU A 108 24.94 22.91 -5.72
CA GLU A 108 23.65 22.26 -5.96
C GLU A 108 22.65 22.57 -4.83
N GLU A 109 21.39 22.83 -5.19
CA GLU A 109 20.29 22.91 -4.24
C GLU A 109 19.71 21.50 -4.02
N LYS A 110 19.55 21.09 -2.76
CA LYS A 110 19.01 19.77 -2.40
C LYS A 110 17.56 19.90 -1.96
N PHE A 111 16.64 19.59 -2.87
CA PHE A 111 15.23 19.44 -2.52
C PHE A 111 14.92 18.01 -2.07
N VAL A 112 13.96 17.86 -1.15
CA VAL A 112 13.37 16.57 -0.79
C VAL A 112 12.03 16.49 -1.52
N PRO A 113 11.80 15.52 -2.43
CA PRO A 113 10.57 15.45 -3.21
C PRO A 113 9.34 15.18 -2.34
N SER A 114 8.21 15.73 -2.77
CA SER A 114 6.89 15.35 -2.25
C SER A 114 6.49 13.99 -2.81
N VAL A 115 5.89 13.14 -1.96
CA VAL A 115 5.43 11.79 -2.32
C VAL A 115 3.90 11.74 -2.30
N ILE A 116 3.31 11.43 -3.46
CA ILE A 116 1.93 10.98 -3.58
C ILE A 116 1.95 9.45 -3.66
N GLU A 117 1.34 8.78 -2.70
CA GLU A 117 1.28 7.31 -2.61
C GLU A 117 -0.14 6.83 -2.94
N PRO A 118 -0.35 6.22 -4.13
CA PRO A 118 -1.54 5.42 -4.41
C PRO A 118 -1.33 3.99 -3.92
N SER A 119 -2.13 3.56 -2.94
CA SER A 119 -2.15 2.20 -2.41
C SER A 119 -3.41 1.48 -2.87
N PHE A 120 -3.30 0.23 -3.34
CA PHE A 120 -4.42 -0.55 -3.88
C PHE A 120 -4.58 -1.89 -3.15
N GLY A 121 -5.75 -2.09 -2.53
CA GLY A 121 -6.16 -3.36 -1.94
C GLY A 121 -6.62 -4.35 -3.00
N ILE A 122 -5.68 -4.96 -3.72
CA ILE A 122 -5.95 -5.90 -4.83
C ILE A 122 -6.98 -6.97 -4.44
N SER A 123 -6.89 -7.53 -3.24
CA SER A 123 -7.85 -8.53 -2.74
C SER A 123 -9.28 -8.00 -2.68
N LEU A 124 -9.51 -6.76 -2.25
CA LEU A 124 -10.83 -6.14 -2.17
C LEU A 124 -11.37 -5.78 -3.56
N ILE A 125 -10.50 -5.32 -4.47
CA ILE A 125 -10.83 -5.08 -5.88
C ILE A 125 -11.26 -6.39 -6.56
N LEU A 126 -10.57 -7.51 -6.28
CA LEU A 126 -10.96 -8.83 -6.77
C LEU A 126 -12.28 -9.33 -6.14
N THR A 127 -12.49 -9.15 -4.84
CA THR A 127 -13.75 -9.49 -4.18
C THR A 127 -14.93 -8.73 -4.77
N ALA A 128 -14.80 -7.41 -5.00
CA ALA A 128 -15.79 -6.64 -5.72
C ALA A 128 -16.00 -7.14 -7.16
N GLY A 129 -14.90 -7.47 -7.84
CA GLY A 129 -14.91 -8.10 -9.16
C GLY A 129 -15.69 -9.42 -9.19
N PHE A 130 -15.68 -10.22 -8.12
CA PHE A 130 -16.54 -11.41 -8.02
C PHE A 130 -17.98 -11.06 -7.65
N GLU A 131 -18.20 -10.19 -6.67
CA GLU A 131 -19.54 -9.93 -6.13
C GLU A 131 -20.45 -9.17 -7.12
N HIS A 132 -19.95 -8.09 -7.72
CA HIS A 132 -20.73 -7.25 -8.65
C HIS A 132 -21.08 -7.94 -9.95
N ASN A 133 -20.38 -9.04 -10.23
CA ASN A 133 -20.44 -9.74 -11.49
C ASN A 133 -20.96 -11.18 -11.34
N PHE A 134 -21.34 -11.63 -10.15
CA PHE A 134 -21.96 -12.94 -9.97
C PHE A 134 -23.47 -12.87 -10.15
N TYR A 135 -24.02 -13.70 -11.04
CA TYR A 135 -25.46 -13.83 -11.23
C TYR A 135 -25.85 -15.29 -11.48
N THR A 136 -27.11 -15.65 -11.24
CA THR A 136 -27.65 -16.97 -11.61
C THR A 136 -28.46 -16.88 -12.89
N ARG A 137 -28.47 -17.94 -13.71
CA ARG A 137 -29.32 -17.97 -14.91
C ARG A 137 -30.80 -18.05 -14.55
N GLU A 138 -31.63 -17.33 -15.30
CA GLU A 138 -33.08 -17.45 -15.25
C GLU A 138 -33.51 -18.92 -15.41
N GLY A 139 -34.32 -19.41 -14.45
CA GLY A 139 -34.83 -20.78 -14.44
C GLY A 139 -33.87 -21.87 -13.93
N ASP A 140 -32.61 -21.55 -13.57
CA ASP A 140 -31.67 -22.49 -12.95
C ASP A 140 -30.79 -21.82 -11.89
N GLU A 141 -31.31 -21.71 -10.67
CA GLU A 141 -30.60 -21.14 -9.50
C GLU A 141 -29.28 -21.85 -9.17
N LYS A 142 -29.06 -23.08 -9.65
CA LYS A 142 -27.82 -23.83 -9.44
C LYS A 142 -26.73 -23.47 -10.46
N ARG A 143 -27.07 -22.67 -11.47
CA ARG A 143 -26.16 -22.24 -12.53
C ARG A 143 -25.76 -20.78 -12.32
N GLY A 144 -24.79 -20.61 -11.42
CA GLY A 144 -24.04 -19.36 -11.28
C GLY A 144 -23.19 -19.07 -12.52
N VAL A 145 -23.07 -17.79 -12.84
CA VAL A 145 -22.31 -17.20 -13.94
C VAL A 145 -21.53 -16.01 -13.37
N MET A 146 -20.28 -15.83 -13.80
CA MET A 146 -19.46 -14.66 -13.44
C MET A 146 -19.43 -13.63 -14.59
N SER A 147 -19.05 -12.37 -14.34
CA SER A 147 -19.25 -11.23 -15.27
C SER A 147 -18.06 -10.19 -15.38
N SER A 148 -17.84 -9.50 -16.52
CA SER A 148 -16.65 -8.72 -17.03
C SER A 148 -15.43 -9.44 -17.73
N PRO A 149 -15.36 -9.56 -19.08
CA PRO A 149 -14.51 -10.54 -19.83
C PRO A 149 -12.99 -10.29 -19.78
N LEU A 150 -12.62 -9.05 -19.46
CA LEU A 150 -11.24 -8.56 -19.43
C LEU A 150 -10.40 -9.31 -18.40
N ILE A 151 -10.97 -9.62 -17.22
CA ILE A 151 -10.27 -10.26 -16.09
C ILE A 151 -10.48 -11.79 -16.00
N ALA A 152 -11.32 -12.38 -16.87
CA ALA A 152 -11.58 -13.81 -16.87
C ALA A 152 -10.27 -14.63 -16.96
N PRO A 153 -10.00 -15.59 -16.06
CA PRO A 153 -8.75 -16.36 -16.07
C PRO A 153 -8.55 -17.18 -17.33
N ILE A 154 -9.65 -17.71 -17.90
CA ILE A 154 -9.64 -18.45 -19.16
C ILE A 154 -10.62 -17.76 -20.12
N LYS A 155 -10.16 -17.42 -21.33
CA LYS A 155 -10.95 -16.65 -22.29
C LYS A 155 -11.88 -17.54 -23.11
N VAL A 156 -11.44 -18.73 -23.50
CA VAL A 156 -12.19 -19.61 -24.42
C VAL A 156 -12.41 -21.01 -23.84
N SER A 157 -13.55 -21.63 -24.14
CA SER A 157 -13.84 -23.04 -23.86
C SER A 157 -14.06 -23.80 -25.16
N VAL A 158 -13.28 -24.86 -25.40
CA VAL A 158 -13.49 -25.77 -26.53
C VAL A 158 -14.24 -26.99 -26.02
N LEU A 159 -15.51 -27.12 -26.39
CA LEU A 159 -16.40 -28.15 -25.87
C LEU A 159 -16.75 -29.16 -26.95
N ARG A 160 -16.35 -30.43 -26.79
CA ARG A 160 -16.83 -31.51 -27.69
C ARG A 160 -18.31 -31.80 -27.42
N LEU A 161 -19.13 -31.74 -28.47
CA LEU A 161 -20.56 -32.04 -28.40
C LEU A 161 -20.83 -33.52 -28.08
N SER A 162 -19.98 -34.41 -28.59
CA SER A 162 -20.01 -35.86 -28.37
C SER A 162 -18.59 -36.41 -28.27
N ASN A 163 -18.43 -37.62 -27.71
CA ASN A 163 -17.14 -38.31 -27.58
C ASN A 163 -16.85 -39.26 -28.75
N ILE A 164 -17.39 -38.96 -29.94
CA ILE A 164 -17.01 -39.65 -31.18
C ILE A 164 -15.57 -39.23 -31.52
N PRO A 165 -14.65 -40.17 -31.85
CA PRO A 165 -13.25 -39.87 -32.13
C PRO A 165 -13.03 -38.77 -33.18
N ASP A 166 -13.91 -38.71 -34.18
CA ASP A 166 -13.91 -37.70 -35.25
C ASP A 166 -13.88 -36.25 -34.74
N PHE A 167 -14.41 -35.97 -33.54
CA PHE A 167 -14.38 -34.63 -32.93
C PHE A 167 -13.09 -34.28 -32.18
N GLU A 168 -12.20 -35.25 -31.95
CA GLU A 168 -10.91 -35.02 -31.29
C GLU A 168 -9.96 -34.13 -32.11
N PRO A 169 -9.66 -34.41 -33.40
CA PRO A 169 -8.75 -33.55 -34.18
C PRO A 169 -9.24 -32.11 -34.30
N PHE A 170 -10.55 -31.86 -34.39
CA PHE A 170 -11.09 -30.50 -34.42
C PHE A 170 -10.90 -29.76 -33.08
N ALA A 171 -10.98 -30.46 -31.94
CA ALA A 171 -10.76 -29.85 -30.63
C ALA A 171 -9.29 -29.44 -30.46
N THR A 172 -8.36 -30.33 -30.80
CA THR A 172 -6.91 -30.09 -30.75
C THR A 172 -6.46 -29.00 -31.74
N ASP A 173 -7.03 -28.98 -32.96
CA ASP A 173 -6.77 -27.93 -33.94
C ASP A 173 -7.20 -26.55 -33.42
N ARG A 174 -8.42 -26.43 -32.85
CA ARG A 174 -8.88 -25.16 -32.26
C ARG A 174 -8.04 -24.73 -31.06
N GLU A 175 -7.66 -25.65 -30.19
CA GLU A 175 -6.72 -25.40 -29.09
C GLU A 175 -5.37 -24.86 -29.61
N SER A 176 -4.82 -25.47 -30.66
CA SER A 176 -3.58 -25.02 -31.29
C SER A 176 -3.69 -23.59 -31.86
N VAL A 177 -4.81 -23.26 -32.51
CA VAL A 177 -5.06 -21.89 -33.01
C VAL A 177 -5.10 -20.88 -31.85
N PHE A 178 -5.82 -21.16 -30.77
CA PHE A 178 -5.87 -20.24 -29.62
C PHE A 178 -4.51 -20.07 -28.94
N VAL A 179 -3.74 -21.15 -28.80
CA VAL A 179 -2.37 -21.09 -28.25
C VAL A 179 -1.43 -20.28 -29.14
N GLN A 180 -1.53 -20.40 -30.47
CA GLN A 180 -0.73 -19.61 -31.42
C GLN A 180 -1.06 -18.10 -31.36
N GLU A 181 -2.33 -17.76 -31.17
CA GLU A 181 -2.81 -16.37 -30.99
C GLU A 181 -2.61 -15.83 -29.55
N GLY A 182 -2.03 -16.62 -28.63
CA GLY A 182 -1.80 -16.22 -27.23
C GLY A 182 -3.08 -16.12 -26.39
N VAL A 183 -4.16 -16.79 -26.79
CA VAL A 183 -5.47 -16.77 -26.13
C VAL A 183 -5.61 -17.97 -25.19
N GLU A 184 -5.69 -17.69 -23.88
CA GLU A 184 -5.88 -18.72 -22.85
C GLU A 184 -7.20 -19.49 -23.07
N CYS A 185 -7.10 -20.80 -23.28
CA CYS A 185 -8.23 -21.68 -23.57
C CYS A 185 -8.15 -22.99 -22.78
N LYS A 186 -9.30 -23.64 -22.59
CA LYS A 186 -9.37 -24.98 -21.95
C LYS A 186 -10.39 -25.84 -22.66
N VAL A 187 -9.98 -27.07 -23.02
CA VAL A 187 -10.79 -28.07 -23.71
C VAL A 187 -11.52 -28.96 -22.69
N ASP A 188 -12.83 -29.18 -22.85
CA ASP A 188 -13.59 -30.18 -22.07
C ASP A 188 -13.90 -31.43 -22.92
N THR A 189 -13.02 -32.42 -22.80
CA THR A 189 -13.09 -33.74 -23.44
C THR A 189 -13.99 -34.74 -22.72
N SER A 190 -14.59 -34.37 -21.58
CA SER A 190 -15.33 -35.30 -20.71
C SER A 190 -16.63 -35.81 -21.34
N SER A 191 -17.10 -36.98 -20.89
CA SER A 191 -18.32 -37.65 -21.37
C SER A 191 -19.63 -37.09 -20.82
N VAL A 192 -19.60 -35.99 -20.05
CA VAL A 192 -20.81 -35.40 -19.46
C VAL A 192 -21.65 -34.70 -20.54
N ALA A 193 -22.97 -34.68 -20.33
CA ALA A 193 -23.90 -33.97 -21.21
C ALA A 193 -23.49 -32.51 -21.41
N THR A 194 -23.66 -31.99 -22.63
CA THR A 194 -23.19 -30.66 -23.04
C THR A 194 -23.68 -29.53 -22.13
N GLY A 195 -24.91 -29.62 -21.61
CA GLY A 195 -25.44 -28.67 -20.63
C GLY A 195 -24.59 -28.56 -19.34
N ARG A 196 -24.00 -29.67 -18.87
CA ARG A 196 -23.06 -29.65 -17.73
C ARG A 196 -21.70 -29.05 -18.10
N LYS A 197 -21.25 -29.23 -19.35
CA LYS A 197 -20.04 -28.56 -19.87
C LYS A 197 -20.24 -27.05 -19.94
N TYR A 198 -21.39 -26.60 -20.41
CA TYR A 198 -21.76 -25.18 -20.40
C TYR A 198 -21.92 -24.64 -18.97
N ALA A 199 -22.54 -25.37 -18.04
CA ALA A 199 -22.65 -24.92 -16.66
C ALA A 199 -21.27 -24.75 -15.95
N ARG A 200 -20.30 -25.64 -16.24
CA ARG A 200 -18.90 -25.44 -15.81
C ARG A 200 -18.27 -24.22 -16.49
N ALA A 201 -18.46 -24.09 -17.81
CA ALA A 201 -17.88 -23.01 -18.58
C ALA A 201 -18.42 -21.63 -18.16
N ASP A 202 -19.71 -21.50 -17.87
CA ASP A 202 -20.35 -20.26 -17.38
C ASP A 202 -19.81 -19.84 -16.00
N LEU A 203 -19.45 -20.80 -15.13
CA LEU A 203 -18.91 -20.51 -13.80
C LEU A 203 -17.41 -20.22 -13.83
N GLU A 204 -16.66 -20.81 -14.78
CA GLU A 204 -15.22 -20.60 -14.95
C GLU A 204 -14.87 -19.43 -15.91
N LYS A 205 -15.79 -19.05 -16.82
CA LYS A 205 -15.53 -18.25 -18.02
C LYS A 205 -16.78 -17.47 -18.43
N VAL A 206 -16.61 -16.58 -19.41
CA VAL A 206 -17.67 -15.67 -19.91
C VAL A 206 -18.14 -14.70 -18.84
N PHE A 207 -17.14 -14.06 -18.23
CA PHE A 207 -17.37 -12.81 -17.56
C PHE A 207 -17.97 -11.78 -18.62
N VAL A 208 -19.20 -11.19 -18.48
CA VAL A 208 -19.83 -10.07 -19.27
C VAL A 208 -20.02 -8.79 -18.43
N GLN A 209 -19.57 -7.60 -18.81
CA GLN A 209 -19.49 -6.45 -17.87
C GLN A 209 -20.83 -5.71 -17.64
N GLU A 210 -21.29 -5.59 -16.39
CA GLU A 210 -22.25 -4.55 -15.96
C GLU A 210 -21.84 -3.89 -14.61
N GLY A 211 -22.08 -2.57 -14.50
CA GLY A 211 -22.32 -1.87 -13.22
C GLY A 211 -21.35 -1.99 -12.04
N LEU A 212 -20.07 -1.61 -12.16
CA LEU A 212 -19.22 -1.42 -10.98
C LEU A 212 -19.60 -0.11 -10.23
N GLU A 213 -20.21 -0.21 -9.06
CA GLU A 213 -20.50 0.96 -8.19
C GLU A 213 -19.27 1.34 -7.35
N CYS A 214 -18.60 2.43 -7.72
CA CYS A 214 -17.50 3.03 -6.97
C CYS A 214 -17.82 4.46 -6.49
N LYS A 215 -17.31 4.84 -5.31
CA LYS A 215 -17.43 6.18 -4.74
C LYS A 215 -16.05 6.70 -4.33
N VAL A 216 -15.87 8.02 -4.38
CA VAL A 216 -14.68 8.69 -3.85
C VAL A 216 -15.09 9.42 -2.57
N ASP A 217 -14.40 9.15 -1.45
CA ASP A 217 -14.49 9.95 -0.23
C ASP A 217 -13.27 10.85 -0.09
N THR A 218 -13.51 12.13 0.22
CA THR A 218 -12.48 13.15 0.42
C THR A 218 -12.43 13.64 1.87
N SER A 219 -13.07 12.92 2.81
CA SER A 219 -13.11 13.31 4.22
C SER A 219 -11.76 13.10 4.92
N SER A 220 -11.22 14.16 5.53
CA SER A 220 -9.87 14.25 6.08
C SER A 220 -9.65 13.50 7.42
N VAL A 221 -10.44 12.47 7.70
CA VAL A 221 -10.47 11.77 8.99
C VAL A 221 -9.73 10.43 8.89
N ALA A 222 -8.74 10.20 9.75
CA ALA A 222 -7.98 8.96 9.75
C ALA A 222 -8.84 7.72 10.05
N ILE A 223 -8.59 6.65 9.29
CA ILE A 223 -9.28 5.34 9.25
C ILE A 223 -9.74 4.85 10.64
N GLY A 224 -8.84 4.82 11.63
CA GLY A 224 -9.13 4.30 12.97
C GLY A 224 -10.22 5.04 13.77
N ARG A 225 -10.66 6.22 13.35
CA ARG A 225 -11.82 6.94 13.94
C ARG A 225 -13.09 6.88 13.10
N LYS A 226 -13.02 6.47 11.82
CA LYS A 226 -14.21 6.27 10.97
C LYS A 226 -14.98 5.01 11.42
N TYR A 227 -14.30 3.86 11.51
CA TYR A 227 -14.92 2.57 11.80
C TYR A 227 -15.41 2.42 13.26
N ALA A 228 -14.73 3.03 14.23
CA ALA A 228 -15.15 3.00 15.64
C ALA A 228 -16.53 3.65 15.93
N ARG A 229 -17.13 4.36 14.96
CA ARG A 229 -18.48 4.95 15.08
C ARG A 229 -19.59 4.15 14.39
N ALA A 230 -19.25 3.22 13.50
CA ALA A 230 -20.24 2.37 12.85
C ALA A 230 -20.79 1.32 13.84
N ASP A 231 -19.92 0.79 14.69
CA ASP A 231 -20.25 -0.25 15.67
C ASP A 231 -21.20 0.24 16.79
N GLU A 232 -21.24 1.56 17.06
CA GLU A 232 -22.10 2.16 18.10
C GLU A 232 -23.57 2.40 17.65
N GLN A 233 -23.90 2.27 16.36
CA GLN A 233 -25.25 2.56 15.84
C GLN A 233 -26.16 1.34 15.64
N TYR A 234 -25.68 0.11 15.88
CA TYR A 234 -26.45 -1.12 15.67
C TYR A 234 -27.04 -1.77 16.94
N PHE A 235 -26.89 -1.14 18.11
CA PHE A 235 -27.43 -1.63 19.39
C PHE A 235 -28.52 -0.72 20.01
N SER A 236 -29.45 -0.20 19.19
CA SER A 236 -30.68 0.41 19.72
C SER A 236 -31.87 0.45 18.74
N ALA A 237 -32.28 -0.70 18.18
CA ALA A 237 -33.65 -0.94 17.67
C ALA A 237 -33.85 -2.44 17.34
N GLY A 238 -34.76 -3.11 18.04
CA GLY A 238 -35.05 -4.55 17.88
C GLY A 238 -35.35 -5.22 19.21
#